data_AF-A0A9X1PR00-F1
#
_entry.id   AF-A0A9X1PR00-F1
#
_cell.length_a   1.000
_cell.length_b   1.000
_cell.length_c   1.000
_cell.angle_alpha   90.00
_cell.angle_beta   90.00
_cell.angle_gamma   90.00
#
_symmetry.space_group_name_H-M   'P 1'
#
loop_
_entity.id
_entity.type
_entity.pdbx_description
1 polymer ?
#
loop_
_entity_poly.entity_id
_entity_poly.type
_entity_poly.pdbx_seq_one_letter_code
_entity_poly.pdbx_strand_id
1 'polypeptide(L)'
;MKTKHILLCIGLLICPILKAQSQADSDKAYLATVTKRSDKILGDLQIADSVKYKQVREIMVKQYVDLNNLQQQKSEEQIAQKRTELHQHYVAQLSAQLTPAQVEKIKDGMTYGVLPVTYKAYTDMIPTLKEEEKSQIMSWLTEARELAMDGGSSDEKHKVFGKYKGRINNYLSERGYNIQEERRNWEARMKASKSNGR
;
A
#
# COMPACT_ATOMS: atom_id res chain seq x y z
N MET A 1 22.86 -15.63 -72.16
CA MET A 1 23.04 -16.19 -70.80
C MET A 1 23.52 -15.09 -69.86
N LYS A 2 22.68 -14.67 -68.92
CA LYS A 2 23.02 -14.33 -67.52
C LYS A 2 21.74 -13.83 -66.83
N THR A 3 21.34 -14.59 -65.83
CA THR A 3 20.11 -14.56 -65.03
C THR A 3 20.01 -13.29 -64.19
N LYS A 4 18.84 -12.63 -64.21
CA LYS A 4 18.48 -11.57 -63.25
C LYS A 4 17.96 -12.25 -61.98
N HIS A 5 18.68 -12.11 -60.87
CA HIS A 5 18.22 -12.53 -59.56
C HIS A 5 17.18 -11.52 -59.04
N ILE A 6 15.95 -12.00 -58.83
CA ILE A 6 14.92 -11.31 -58.07
C ILE A 6 15.23 -11.54 -56.59
N LEU A 7 15.69 -10.51 -55.90
CA LEU A 7 15.85 -10.52 -54.45
C LEU A 7 14.52 -10.12 -53.81
N LEU A 8 13.76 -11.12 -53.35
CA LEU A 8 12.53 -10.96 -52.59
C LEU A 8 12.90 -10.53 -51.15
N CYS A 9 12.89 -9.22 -50.89
CA CYS A 9 12.93 -8.70 -49.52
C CYS A 9 11.57 -9.00 -48.86
N ILE A 10 11.49 -10.12 -48.13
CA ILE A 10 10.42 -10.39 -47.17
C ILE A 10 10.56 -9.32 -46.08
N GLY A 11 9.76 -8.26 -46.19
CA GLY A 11 9.61 -7.27 -45.14
C GLY A 11 9.14 -7.98 -43.87
N LEU A 12 9.96 -7.91 -42.83
CA LEU A 12 9.59 -8.28 -41.47
C LEU A 12 8.49 -7.31 -41.02
N LEU A 13 7.24 -7.65 -41.32
CA LEU A 13 6.06 -7.08 -40.71
C LEU A 13 6.08 -7.46 -39.23
N ILE A 14 6.72 -6.62 -38.41
CA ILE A 14 6.68 -6.74 -36.96
C ILE A 14 5.22 -6.52 -36.56
N CYS A 15 4.55 -7.63 -36.29
CA CYS A 15 3.11 -7.74 -36.18
C CYS A 15 2.59 -6.92 -34.97
N PRO A 16 1.85 -5.81 -35.17
CA PRO A 16 1.26 -5.03 -34.07
C PRO A 16 0.26 -5.84 -33.23
N ILE A 17 -0.27 -6.93 -33.80
CA ILE A 17 -1.18 -7.87 -33.16
C ILE A 17 -0.51 -8.56 -31.96
N LEU A 18 0.78 -8.93 -32.07
CA LEU A 18 1.49 -9.63 -31.00
C LEU A 18 1.69 -8.72 -29.77
N LYS A 19 1.94 -7.42 -30.00
CA LYS A 19 2.08 -6.41 -28.92
C LYS A 19 0.75 -6.12 -28.24
N ALA A 20 -0.33 -5.97 -29.01
CA ALA A 20 -1.66 -5.73 -28.45
C ALA A 20 -2.15 -6.93 -27.61
N GLN A 21 -1.90 -8.15 -28.09
CA GLN A 21 -2.22 -9.37 -27.36
C GLN A 21 -1.39 -9.50 -26.07
N SER A 22 -0.07 -9.21 -26.12
CA SER A 22 0.77 -9.25 -24.91
C SER A 22 0.37 -8.23 -23.84
N GLN A 23 -0.09 -7.04 -24.25
CA GLN A 23 -0.56 -6.01 -23.32
C GLN A 23 -1.90 -6.40 -22.68
N ALA A 24 -2.84 -6.89 -23.48
CA ALA A 24 -4.14 -7.37 -22.97
C ALA A 24 -3.97 -8.54 -21.98
N ASP A 25 -3.02 -9.43 -22.25
CA ASP A 25 -2.69 -10.54 -21.34
C ASP A 25 -2.08 -10.03 -20.02
N SER A 26 -1.20 -9.02 -20.06
CA SER A 26 -0.66 -8.40 -18.84
C SER A 26 -1.71 -7.69 -18.00
N ASP A 27 -2.65 -6.98 -18.64
CA ASP A 27 -3.72 -6.26 -17.95
C ASP A 27 -4.67 -7.23 -17.26
N LYS A 28 -5.00 -8.35 -17.92
CA LYS A 28 -5.82 -9.43 -17.34
C LYS A 28 -5.12 -10.11 -16.15
N ALA A 29 -3.82 -10.37 -16.25
CA ALA A 29 -3.04 -10.94 -15.14
C ALA A 29 -2.94 -10.00 -13.94
N TYR A 30 -2.76 -8.69 -14.20
CA TYR A 30 -2.77 -7.66 -13.17
C TYR A 30 -4.13 -7.58 -12.47
N LEU A 31 -5.22 -7.54 -13.24
CA LEU A 31 -6.59 -7.51 -12.72
C LEU A 31 -6.87 -8.70 -11.79
N ALA A 32 -6.47 -9.92 -12.19
CA ALA A 32 -6.61 -11.11 -11.36
C ALA A 32 -5.81 -11.00 -10.05
N THR A 33 -4.62 -10.40 -10.11
CA THR A 33 -3.75 -10.20 -8.94
C THR A 33 -4.38 -9.22 -7.94
N VAL A 34 -4.85 -8.07 -8.40
CA VAL A 34 -5.46 -7.06 -7.51
C VAL A 34 -6.83 -7.49 -7.01
N THR A 35 -7.55 -8.31 -7.77
CA THR A 35 -8.80 -8.95 -7.32
C THR A 35 -8.53 -9.89 -6.15
N LYS A 36 -7.60 -10.83 -6.29
CA LYS A 36 -7.21 -11.74 -5.20
C LYS A 36 -6.71 -10.99 -3.96
N ARG A 37 -5.93 -9.93 -4.17
CA ARG A 37 -5.46 -9.07 -3.06
C ARG A 37 -6.64 -8.41 -2.34
N SER A 38 -7.60 -7.87 -3.09
CA SER A 38 -8.79 -7.23 -2.53
C SER A 38 -9.66 -8.24 -1.78
N ASP A 39 -9.90 -9.42 -2.35
CA ASP A 39 -10.63 -10.52 -1.68
C ASP A 39 -9.97 -10.90 -0.34
N LYS A 40 -8.63 -11.01 -0.32
CA LYS A 40 -7.88 -11.32 0.90
C LYS A 40 -8.09 -10.26 1.99
N ILE A 41 -8.00 -8.98 1.65
CA ILE A 41 -8.23 -7.88 2.60
C ILE A 41 -9.67 -7.90 3.12
N LEU A 42 -10.66 -8.10 2.23
CA LEU A 42 -12.07 -8.13 2.60
C LEU A 42 -12.45 -9.36 3.44
N GLY A 43 -11.72 -10.48 3.30
CA GLY A 43 -11.92 -11.67 4.12
C GLY A 43 -11.81 -11.37 5.63
N ASP A 44 -10.96 -10.42 6.01
CA ASP A 44 -10.76 -10.02 7.41
C ASP A 44 -11.90 -9.14 7.96
N LEU A 45 -12.76 -8.59 7.09
CA LEU A 45 -13.86 -7.68 7.47
C LEU A 45 -15.19 -8.40 7.76
N GLN A 46 -15.29 -9.70 7.45
CA GLN A 46 -16.49 -10.53 7.69
C GLN A 46 -17.79 -9.90 7.15
N ILE A 47 -17.75 -9.29 5.96
CA ILE A 47 -18.93 -8.72 5.31
C ILE A 47 -19.86 -9.87 4.85
N ALA A 48 -20.94 -10.12 5.59
CA ALA A 48 -21.87 -11.22 5.30
C ALA A 48 -22.70 -10.99 4.02
N ASP A 49 -23.01 -9.74 3.69
CA ASP A 49 -23.74 -9.39 2.47
C ASP A 49 -22.85 -9.56 1.24
N SER A 50 -23.15 -10.59 0.44
CA SER A 50 -22.41 -10.94 -0.77
C SER A 50 -22.45 -9.85 -1.85
N VAL A 51 -23.55 -9.08 -1.94
CA VAL A 51 -23.68 -7.98 -2.90
C VAL A 51 -22.76 -6.85 -2.48
N LYS A 52 -22.82 -6.45 -1.20
CA LYS A 52 -21.93 -5.44 -0.63
C LYS A 52 -20.46 -5.84 -0.76
N TYR A 53 -20.12 -7.10 -0.46
CA TYR A 53 -18.76 -7.61 -0.61
C TYR A 53 -18.23 -7.41 -2.03
N LYS A 54 -19.02 -7.77 -3.05
CA LYS A 54 -18.64 -7.60 -4.46
C LYS A 54 -18.47 -6.13 -4.84
N GLN A 55 -19.39 -5.27 -4.39
CA GLN A 55 -19.30 -3.82 -4.64
C GLN A 55 -18.03 -3.22 -4.04
N VAL A 56 -17.72 -3.54 -2.77
CA VAL A 56 -16.49 -3.05 -2.13
C VAL A 56 -15.25 -3.58 -2.84
N ARG A 57 -15.25 -4.85 -3.25
CA ARG A 57 -14.15 -5.42 -4.04
C ARG A 57 -13.95 -4.69 -5.35
N GLU A 58 -15.02 -4.38 -6.07
CA GLU A 58 -14.95 -3.63 -7.32
C GLU A 58 -14.35 -2.23 -7.11
N ILE A 59 -14.76 -1.53 -6.04
CA ILE A 59 -14.17 -0.23 -5.65
C ILE A 59 -12.65 -0.36 -5.40
N MET A 60 -12.23 -1.38 -4.63
CA MET A 60 -10.80 -1.62 -4.34
C MET A 60 -9.98 -1.98 -5.59
N VAL A 61 -10.51 -2.88 -6.42
CA VAL A 61 -9.86 -3.30 -7.66
C VAL A 61 -9.69 -2.11 -8.60
N LYS A 62 -10.74 -1.29 -8.74
CA LYS A 62 -10.69 -0.07 -9.54
C LYS A 62 -9.61 0.87 -9.06
N GLN A 63 -9.50 1.11 -7.75
CA GLN A 63 -8.47 1.98 -7.18
C GLN A 63 -7.06 1.50 -7.52
N TYR A 64 -6.79 0.19 -7.40
CA TYR A 64 -5.48 -0.35 -7.80
C TYR A 64 -5.18 -0.12 -9.29
N VAL A 65 -6.17 -0.37 -10.17
CA VAL A 65 -6.02 -0.16 -11.61
C VAL A 65 -5.81 1.32 -11.94
N ASP A 66 -6.59 2.22 -11.34
CA ASP A 66 -6.48 3.66 -11.58
C ASP A 66 -5.10 4.20 -11.13
N LEU A 67 -4.61 3.78 -9.96
CA LEU A 67 -3.28 4.16 -9.48
C LEU A 67 -2.15 3.62 -10.37
N ASN A 68 -2.26 2.37 -10.84
CA ASN A 68 -1.29 1.77 -11.75
C ASN A 68 -1.25 2.51 -13.10
N ASN A 69 -2.42 2.84 -13.65
CA ASN A 69 -2.52 3.61 -14.89
C ASN A 69 -1.99 5.03 -14.73
N LEU A 70 -2.21 5.64 -13.55
CA LEU A 70 -1.70 6.97 -13.25
C LEU A 70 -0.17 6.99 -13.20
N GLN A 71 0.47 5.96 -12.64
CA GLN A 71 1.93 5.86 -12.59
C GLN A 71 2.61 5.72 -13.96
N GLN A 72 1.89 5.26 -14.98
CA GLN A 72 2.41 5.15 -16.35
C GLN A 72 2.42 6.49 -17.10
N GLN A 73 1.85 7.55 -16.52
CA GLN A 73 1.84 8.90 -17.12
C GLN A 73 3.21 9.60 -16.92
N LYS A 74 3.52 10.60 -17.75
CA LYS A 74 4.85 11.26 -17.76
C LYS A 74 4.93 12.58 -16.98
N SER A 75 3.79 13.16 -16.56
CA SER A 75 3.74 14.49 -15.93
C SER A 75 3.55 14.37 -14.41
N GLU A 76 4.56 14.74 -13.63
CA GLU A 76 4.54 14.60 -12.16
C GLU A 76 3.45 15.45 -11.48
N GLU A 77 3.24 16.69 -11.93
CA GLU A 77 2.24 17.59 -11.36
C GLU A 77 0.81 17.09 -11.62
N GLN A 78 0.52 16.69 -12.87
CA GLN A 78 -0.77 16.10 -13.22
C GLN A 78 -1.01 14.78 -12.48
N ILE A 79 0.05 14.01 -12.23
CA ILE A 79 -0.01 12.80 -11.42
C ILE A 79 -0.38 13.13 -9.97
N ALA A 80 0.23 14.15 -9.37
CA ALA A 80 -0.06 14.53 -7.98
C ALA A 80 -1.53 14.97 -7.80
N GLN A 81 -2.04 15.80 -8.72
CA GLN A 81 -3.44 16.24 -8.69
C GLN A 81 -4.41 15.06 -8.83
N LYS A 82 -4.26 14.25 -9.89
CA LYS A 82 -5.14 13.10 -10.14
C LYS A 82 -5.09 12.07 -9.02
N ARG A 83 -3.94 11.89 -8.38
CA ARG A 83 -3.81 10.99 -7.22
C ARG A 83 -4.68 11.47 -6.06
N THR A 84 -4.71 12.78 -5.82
CA THR A 84 -5.55 13.38 -4.77
C THR A 84 -7.03 13.19 -5.08
N GLU A 85 -7.44 13.38 -6.34
CA GLU A 85 -8.83 13.15 -6.78
C GLU A 85 -9.25 11.68 -6.62
N LEU A 86 -8.39 10.74 -7.07
CA LEU A 86 -8.62 9.31 -6.90
C LEU A 86 -8.74 8.92 -5.42
N HIS A 87 -7.86 9.45 -4.58
CA HIS A 87 -7.88 9.22 -3.14
C HIS A 87 -9.23 9.64 -2.51
N GLN A 88 -9.65 10.88 -2.77
CA GLN A 88 -10.90 11.43 -2.22
C GLN A 88 -12.11 10.61 -2.68
N HIS A 89 -12.16 10.29 -3.97
CA HIS A 89 -13.24 9.49 -4.54
C HIS A 89 -13.28 8.07 -3.94
N TYR A 90 -12.11 7.42 -3.82
CA TYR A 90 -12.00 6.09 -3.23
C TYR A 90 -12.50 6.03 -1.78
N VAL A 91 -12.02 6.95 -0.94
CA VAL A 91 -12.43 7.00 0.48
C VAL A 91 -13.92 7.29 0.60
N ALA A 92 -14.47 8.17 -0.23
CA ALA A 92 -15.91 8.46 -0.26
C ALA A 92 -16.75 7.22 -0.66
N GLN A 93 -16.33 6.50 -1.71
CA GLN A 93 -17.02 5.29 -2.16
C GLN A 93 -17.01 4.18 -1.11
N LEU A 94 -15.87 3.97 -0.43
CA LEU A 94 -15.81 3.01 0.68
C LEU A 94 -16.71 3.43 1.84
N SER A 95 -16.68 4.71 2.22
CA SER A 95 -17.44 5.24 3.36
C SER A 95 -18.96 5.18 3.14
N ALA A 96 -19.41 5.17 1.88
CA ALA A 96 -20.80 4.96 1.54
C ALA A 96 -21.28 3.51 1.78
N GLN A 97 -20.36 2.54 1.82
CA GLN A 97 -20.69 1.11 1.92
C GLN A 97 -20.35 0.50 3.29
N LEU A 98 -19.39 1.11 3.99
CA LEU A 98 -18.71 0.53 5.16
C LEU A 98 -18.74 1.48 6.36
N THR A 99 -18.61 0.89 7.55
CA THR A 99 -18.37 1.67 8.77
C THR A 99 -16.97 2.30 8.75
N PRO A 100 -16.72 3.39 9.51
CA PRO A 100 -15.39 3.98 9.61
C PRO A 100 -14.31 2.96 10.00
N ALA A 101 -14.59 2.06 10.95
CA ALA A 101 -13.65 1.03 11.37
C ALA A 101 -13.30 0.03 10.24
N GLN A 102 -14.27 -0.33 9.38
CA GLN A 102 -14.02 -1.19 8.23
C GLN A 102 -13.19 -0.48 7.15
N VAL A 103 -13.44 0.82 6.92
CA VAL A 103 -12.61 1.63 6.01
C VAL A 103 -11.16 1.64 6.48
N GLU A 104 -10.94 1.85 7.77
CA GLU A 104 -9.60 1.82 8.39
C GLU A 104 -8.91 0.46 8.20
N LYS A 105 -9.63 -0.66 8.34
CA LYS A 105 -9.10 -1.99 8.08
C LYS A 105 -8.70 -2.22 6.62
N ILE A 106 -9.46 -1.67 5.67
CA ILE A 106 -9.07 -1.72 4.26
C ILE A 106 -7.79 -0.93 4.03
N LYS A 107 -7.69 0.30 4.56
CA LYS A 107 -6.48 1.13 4.47
C LYS A 107 -5.26 0.42 5.05
N ASP A 108 -5.42 -0.23 6.21
CA ASP A 108 -4.37 -1.06 6.83
C ASP A 108 -3.97 -2.22 5.91
N GLY A 109 -4.95 -2.96 5.35
CA GLY A 109 -4.70 -4.07 4.45
C GLY A 109 -3.94 -3.67 3.17
N MET A 110 -4.30 -2.52 2.58
CA MET A 110 -3.63 -1.97 1.40
C MET A 110 -2.20 -1.49 1.66
N THR A 111 -1.85 -1.29 2.94
CA THR A 111 -0.56 -0.81 3.42
C THR A 111 0.16 -1.84 4.29
N TYR A 112 -0.20 -3.13 4.15
CA TYR A 112 0.46 -4.26 4.80
C TYR A 112 0.40 -4.23 6.34
N GLY A 113 -0.58 -3.54 6.92
CA GLY A 113 -0.75 -3.41 8.37
C GLY A 113 0.39 -2.65 9.05
N VAL A 114 1.15 -1.83 8.31
CA VAL A 114 2.34 -1.16 8.85
C VAL A 114 1.99 -0.19 9.98
N LEU A 115 0.87 0.54 9.88
CA LEU A 115 0.41 1.45 10.94
C LEU A 115 0.20 0.71 12.28
N PRO A 116 -0.71 -0.28 12.39
CA PRO A 116 -0.97 -0.93 13.68
C PRO A 116 0.26 -1.65 14.23
N VAL A 117 1.06 -2.30 13.38
CA VAL A 117 2.31 -2.97 13.80
C VAL A 117 3.32 -1.97 14.34
N THR A 118 3.50 -0.83 13.65
CA THR A 118 4.46 0.19 14.06
C THR A 118 4.01 0.88 15.35
N TYR A 119 2.73 1.21 15.47
CA TYR A 119 2.19 1.82 16.68
C TYR A 119 2.40 0.91 17.90
N LYS A 120 2.05 -0.38 17.77
CA LYS A 120 2.29 -1.37 18.83
C LYS A 120 3.77 -1.48 19.19
N ALA A 121 4.66 -1.48 18.21
CA ALA A 121 6.10 -1.55 18.46
C ALA A 121 6.60 -0.36 19.28
N TYR A 122 6.12 0.86 19.01
CA TYR A 122 6.49 2.03 19.82
C TYR A 122 5.97 1.95 21.26
N THR A 123 4.70 1.56 21.44
CA THR A 123 4.10 1.48 22.78
C THR A 123 4.63 0.31 23.61
N ASP A 124 4.98 -0.82 22.99
CA ASP A 124 5.66 -1.93 23.65
C ASP A 124 7.10 -1.58 24.02
N MET A 125 7.81 -0.87 23.12
CA MET A 125 9.21 -0.49 23.30
C MET A 125 9.36 0.53 24.42
N ILE A 126 8.48 1.54 24.45
CA ILE A 126 8.49 2.64 25.41
C ILE A 126 7.14 2.64 26.15
N PRO A 127 6.97 1.78 27.18
CA PRO A 127 5.71 1.69 27.92
C PRO A 127 5.37 2.94 28.72
N THR A 128 6.35 3.82 28.93
CA THR A 128 6.25 5.10 29.65
C THR A 128 5.79 6.26 28.78
N LEU A 129 5.50 6.04 27.49
CA LEU A 129 4.94 7.07 26.61
C LEU A 129 3.70 7.72 27.22
N LYS A 130 3.68 9.04 27.17
CA LYS A 130 2.53 9.85 27.60
C LYS A 130 1.42 9.78 26.55
N GLU A 131 0.19 10.07 26.96
CA GLU A 131 -0.97 9.98 26.07
C GLU A 131 -0.88 10.95 24.88
N GLU A 132 -0.33 12.15 25.08
CA GLU A 132 -0.13 13.09 23.97
C GLU A 132 0.90 12.58 22.95
N GLU A 133 1.91 11.85 23.39
CA GLU A 133 2.94 11.28 22.52
C GLU A 133 2.38 10.10 21.72
N LYS A 134 1.59 9.23 22.38
CA LYS A 134 0.84 8.16 21.71
C LYS A 134 -0.08 8.72 20.64
N SER A 135 -0.83 9.79 20.96
CA SER A 135 -1.72 10.45 20.02
C SER A 135 -0.95 11.03 18.82
N GLN A 136 0.19 11.69 19.06
CA GLN A 136 1.02 12.23 17.99
C GLN A 136 1.61 11.15 17.07
N ILE A 137 2.08 10.03 17.64
CA ILE A 137 2.56 8.87 16.88
C ILE A 137 1.42 8.32 16.01
N MET A 138 0.22 8.13 16.58
CA MET A 138 -0.94 7.64 15.84
C MET A 138 -1.31 8.57 14.69
N SER A 139 -1.34 9.88 14.93
CA SER A 139 -1.63 10.89 13.91
C SER A 139 -0.65 10.80 12.74
N TRP A 140 0.65 10.75 13.02
CA TRP A 140 1.68 10.67 11.97
C TRP A 140 1.66 9.34 11.21
N LEU A 141 1.41 8.22 11.89
CA LEU A 141 1.27 6.95 11.19
C LEU A 141 0.00 6.89 10.35
N THR A 142 -1.07 7.57 10.78
CA THR A 142 -2.31 7.72 10.00
C THR A 142 -2.03 8.51 8.73
N GLU A 143 -1.39 9.67 8.84
CA GLU A 143 -0.96 10.48 7.70
C GLU A 143 -0.06 9.67 6.74
N ALA A 144 0.91 8.92 7.28
CA ALA A 144 1.77 8.04 6.49
C ALA A 144 0.97 6.98 5.72
N ARG A 145 -0.07 6.42 6.34
CA ARG A 145 -0.93 5.40 5.73
C ARG A 145 -1.75 5.96 4.58
N GLU A 146 -2.32 7.17 4.75
CA GLU A 146 -3.05 7.87 3.68
C GLU A 146 -2.15 8.09 2.46
N LEU A 147 -0.91 8.55 2.67
CA LEU A 147 0.05 8.74 1.58
C LEU A 147 0.53 7.40 0.98
N ALA A 148 0.75 6.39 1.81
CA ALA A 148 1.26 5.10 1.35
C ALA A 148 0.23 4.35 0.51
N MET A 149 -1.06 4.38 0.86
CA MET A 149 -2.05 3.58 0.10
C MET A 149 -2.15 3.98 -1.38
N ASP A 150 -1.76 5.21 -1.71
CA ASP A 150 -1.70 5.74 -3.09
C ASP A 150 -0.36 5.49 -3.80
N GLY A 151 0.59 4.80 -3.14
CA GLY A 151 1.82 4.31 -3.76
C GLY A 151 1.55 3.05 -4.60
N GLY A 152 2.23 2.91 -5.73
CA GLY A 152 1.97 1.80 -6.65
C GLY A 152 2.87 0.58 -6.44
N SER A 153 3.97 0.72 -5.70
CA SER A 153 4.81 -0.41 -5.30
C SER A 153 4.84 -0.63 -3.79
N SER A 154 5.24 -1.85 -3.37
CA SER A 154 5.51 -2.14 -1.97
C SER A 154 6.62 -1.27 -1.40
N ASP A 155 7.67 -1.02 -2.18
CA ASP A 155 8.84 -0.27 -1.73
C ASP A 155 8.51 1.20 -1.50
N GLU A 156 7.71 1.80 -2.38
CA GLU A 156 7.18 3.17 -2.20
C GLU A 156 6.39 3.29 -0.90
N LYS A 157 5.50 2.33 -0.62
CA LYS A 157 4.70 2.27 0.61
C LYS A 157 5.59 2.24 1.85
N HIS A 158 6.57 1.35 1.87
CA HIS A 158 7.50 1.23 3.00
C HIS A 158 8.38 2.47 3.15
N LYS A 159 8.78 3.11 2.05
CA LYS A 159 9.56 4.36 2.07
C LYS A 159 8.80 5.51 2.73
N VAL A 160 7.49 5.65 2.46
CA VAL A 160 6.64 6.63 3.14
C VAL A 160 6.65 6.39 4.64
N PHE A 161 6.30 5.19 5.11
CA PHE A 161 6.34 4.88 6.54
C PHE A 161 7.73 5.06 7.15
N GLY A 162 8.80 4.74 6.42
CA GLY A 162 10.18 4.96 6.87
C GLY A 162 10.48 6.41 7.23
N LYS A 163 10.02 7.37 6.41
CA LYS A 163 10.15 8.81 6.69
C LYS A 163 9.43 9.20 7.99
N TYR A 164 8.20 8.75 8.18
CA TYR A 164 7.43 9.07 9.39
C TYR A 164 7.99 8.39 10.64
N LYS A 165 8.54 7.17 10.55
CA LYS A 165 9.27 6.53 11.65
C LYS A 165 10.51 7.33 12.05
N GLY A 166 11.24 7.89 11.08
CA GLY A 166 12.34 8.81 11.35
C GLY A 166 11.86 10.07 12.10
N ARG A 167 10.77 10.69 11.63
CA ARG A 167 10.14 11.84 12.29
C ARG A 167 9.72 11.52 13.73
N ILE A 168 9.10 10.38 13.98
CA ILE A 168 8.70 9.92 15.31
C ILE A 168 9.92 9.74 16.22
N ASN A 169 11.00 9.11 15.73
CA ASN A 169 12.22 8.90 16.52
C ASN A 169 12.85 10.23 16.94
N ASN A 170 12.89 11.22 16.04
CA ASN A 170 13.41 12.56 16.36
C ASN A 170 12.53 13.23 17.43
N TYR A 171 11.22 13.23 17.24
CA TYR A 171 10.25 13.79 18.18
C TYR A 171 10.38 13.19 19.60
N LEU A 172 10.55 11.87 19.70
CA LEU A 172 10.72 11.22 20.99
C LEU A 172 12.10 11.53 21.60
N SER A 173 13.15 11.59 20.78
CA SER A 173 14.50 11.94 21.25
C SER A 173 14.56 13.37 21.82
N GLU A 174 13.90 14.32 21.15
CA GLU A 174 13.75 15.71 21.61
C GLU A 174 13.01 15.82 22.95
N ARG A 175 12.19 14.82 23.28
CA ARG A 175 11.43 14.73 24.54
C ARG A 175 12.16 13.94 25.63
N GLY A 176 13.41 13.57 25.39
CA GLY A 176 14.30 12.96 26.37
C GLY A 176 14.32 11.42 26.34
N TYR A 177 13.63 10.78 25.40
CA TYR A 177 13.71 9.32 25.27
C TYR A 177 15.02 8.90 24.61
N ASN A 178 15.80 8.04 25.27
CA ASN A 178 16.94 7.37 24.67
C ASN A 178 16.48 6.14 23.87
N ILE A 179 16.15 6.32 22.59
CA ILE A 179 15.57 5.26 21.75
C ILE A 179 16.44 4.00 21.68
N GLN A 180 17.77 4.13 21.71
CA GLN A 180 18.67 2.98 21.68
C GLN A 180 18.62 2.19 22.99
N GLU A 181 18.50 2.87 24.11
CA GLU A 181 18.34 2.25 25.42
C GLU A 181 16.97 1.60 25.57
N GLU A 182 15.89 2.28 25.16
CA GLU A 182 14.55 1.71 25.17
C GLU A 182 14.46 0.45 24.32
N ARG A 183 15.14 0.42 23.17
CA ARG A 183 15.26 -0.78 22.33
C ARG A 183 15.95 -1.92 23.08
N ARG A 184 17.09 -1.67 23.73
CA ARG A 184 17.81 -2.69 24.52
C ARG A 184 16.94 -3.24 25.65
N ASN A 185 16.25 -2.34 26.37
CA ASN A 185 15.36 -2.70 27.46
C ASN A 185 14.19 -3.54 26.96
N TRP A 186 13.58 -3.16 25.85
CA TRP A 186 12.52 -3.92 25.21
C TRP A 186 12.98 -5.32 24.77
N GLU A 187 14.13 -5.43 24.11
CA GLU A 187 14.71 -6.72 23.72
C GLU A 187 14.99 -7.63 24.94
N ALA A 188 15.46 -7.06 26.05
CA ALA A 188 15.63 -7.79 27.30
C ALA A 188 14.28 -8.31 27.86
N ARG A 189 13.23 -7.48 27.86
CA ARG A 189 11.86 -7.89 28.25
C ARG A 189 11.32 -9.02 27.35
N MET A 190 11.56 -8.94 26.04
CA MET A 190 11.16 -9.96 25.08
C MET A 190 11.92 -11.29 25.25
N LYS A 191 13.20 -11.24 25.66
CA LYS A 191 13.97 -12.46 25.99
C LYS A 191 13.47 -13.12 27.28
N ALA A 192 13.23 -12.32 28.33
CA ALA A 192 12.75 -12.82 29.62
C ALA A 192 11.33 -13.43 29.56
N SER A 193 10.43 -12.84 28.78
CA SER A 193 9.08 -13.41 28.57
C SER A 193 9.11 -14.75 27.82
N LYS A 194 10.02 -14.90 26.85
CA LYS A 194 10.21 -16.18 26.14
C LYS A 194 10.84 -17.27 27.01
N SER A 195 11.67 -16.92 28.00
CA SER A 195 12.26 -17.91 28.92
C SER A 195 11.27 -18.38 29.99
N ASN A 196 10.33 -17.53 30.40
CA ASN A 196 9.33 -17.84 31.44
C ASN A 196 8.05 -18.51 30.91
N GLY A 197 7.87 -18.58 29.59
CA GLY A 197 6.75 -19.27 28.94
C GLY A 197 7.05 -20.72 28.54
N ARG A 198 7.94 -21.40 29.27
CA ARG A 198 8.17 -22.85 29.16
C ARG A 198 7.18 -23.63 30.00
#